data_AF-A0A971SUP9-F1
#
_entry.id   AF-A0A971SUP9-F1
#
_cell.length_a   1.000
_cell.length_b   1.000
_cell.length_c   1.000
_cell.angle_alpha   90.00
_cell.angle_beta   90.00
_cell.angle_gamma   90.00
#
_symmetry.space_group_name_H-M   'P 1'
#
loop_
_entity.id
_entity.type
_entity.pdbx_description
1 polymer ?
#
loop_
_entity_poly.entity_id
_entity_poly.type
_entity_poly.pdbx_seq_one_letter_code
_entity_poly.pdbx_strand_id
1 'polypeptide(L)'
;MKINEEKTNNHILKVELRRAFQNPRWILIVLVGVVLFIIGKTRFPQITVTGEYAINTTNRLMLAMHYSELAFIVPLLVLIPYADSLLSDIQSRAIDFLVFRSGRKDYLRSKLLAIALSGGVCLVVVLLVMVLSSSVYGINFKSGIYATGMVNETEPFGPFSALFMTKPALYLVYLFVSAFLFGITYSLFGTAMSVIFKNKFIGFSVPLFLFQI
;
A
#
# COMPACT_ATOMS: atom_id res chain seq x y z
N MET A 1 7.36 37.85 6.98
CA MET A 1 6.19 37.28 6.25
C MET A 1 6.41 35.79 5.91
N LYS A 2 7.49 35.40 5.23
CA LYS A 2 7.83 33.99 4.91
C LYS A 2 7.80 33.00 6.10
N ILE A 3 8.31 33.41 7.27
CA ILE A 3 8.37 32.54 8.46
C ILE A 3 6.97 32.18 9.00
N ASN A 4 5.98 33.06 8.82
CA ASN A 4 4.60 32.77 9.23
C ASN A 4 3.88 31.85 8.24
N GLU A 5 4.10 32.02 6.94
CA GLU A 5 3.52 31.15 5.89
C GLU A 5 4.02 29.70 6.02
N GLU A 6 5.31 29.52 6.30
CA GLU A 6 5.92 28.20 6.48
C GLU A 6 5.38 27.48 7.74
N LYS A 7 5.17 28.21 8.83
CA LYS A 7 4.55 27.66 10.06
C LYS A 7 3.10 27.23 9.83
N THR A 8 2.31 28.00 9.08
CA THR A 8 0.93 27.62 8.74
C THR A 8 0.88 26.38 7.86
N ASN A 9 1.76 26.28 6.85
CA ASN A 9 1.84 25.12 5.95
C ASN A 9 2.15 23.82 6.70
N ASN A 10 3.15 23.87 7.59
CA ASN A 10 3.51 22.71 8.41
C ASN A 10 2.37 22.30 9.37
N HIS A 11 1.61 23.26 9.89
CA HIS A 11 0.46 22.98 10.74
C HIS A 11 -0.67 22.27 9.97
N ILE A 12 -0.99 22.71 8.76
CA ILE A 12 -2.06 22.11 7.94
C ILE A 12 -1.69 20.70 7.50
N LEU A 13 -0.46 20.51 7.02
CA LEU A 13 0.07 19.19 6.68
C LEU A 13 -0.05 18.23 7.87
N LYS A 14 0.34 18.67 9.06
CA LYS A 14 0.26 17.86 10.28
C LYS A 14 -1.19 17.46 10.61
N VAL A 15 -2.15 18.37 10.43
CA VAL A 15 -3.57 18.08 10.65
C VAL A 15 -4.09 17.07 9.64
N GLU A 16 -3.80 17.25 8.36
CA GLU A 16 -4.25 16.32 7.30
C GLU A 16 -3.60 14.93 7.43
N LEU A 17 -2.32 14.86 7.79
CA LEU A 17 -1.66 13.59 8.09
C LEU A 17 -2.26 12.90 9.31
N ARG A 18 -2.54 13.66 10.38
CA ARG A 18 -3.20 13.12 11.57
C ARG A 18 -4.58 12.55 11.23
N ARG A 19 -5.38 13.26 10.41
CA ARG A 19 -6.69 12.77 9.92
C ARG A 19 -6.53 11.51 9.07
N ALA A 20 -5.51 11.44 8.21
CA ALA A 20 -5.25 10.28 7.37
C ALA A 20 -4.89 9.03 8.20
N PHE A 21 -4.01 9.16 9.20
CA PHE A 21 -3.51 8.01 9.98
C PHE A 21 -4.38 7.62 11.19
N GLN A 22 -5.20 8.53 11.74
CA GLN A 22 -6.08 8.21 12.88
C GLN A 22 -7.47 7.68 12.45
N ASN A 23 -7.62 7.31 11.19
CA ASN A 23 -8.88 6.82 10.65
C ASN A 23 -9.13 5.34 11.09
N PRO A 24 -10.30 4.97 11.65
CA PRO A 24 -10.61 3.58 11.99
C PRO A 24 -10.53 2.61 10.79
N ARG A 25 -10.60 3.13 9.56
CA ARG A 25 -10.40 2.35 8.32
C ARG A 25 -9.05 1.62 8.26
N TRP A 26 -8.04 2.05 9.02
CA TRP A 26 -6.78 1.31 9.16
C TRP A 26 -6.95 -0.08 9.76
N ILE A 27 -7.96 -0.28 10.61
CA ILE A 27 -8.28 -1.61 11.14
C ILE A 27 -8.74 -2.53 10.02
N LEU A 28 -9.55 -2.03 9.08
CA LEU A 28 -9.98 -2.81 7.90
C LEU A 28 -8.78 -3.22 7.04
N ILE A 29 -7.81 -2.33 6.86
CA ILE A 29 -6.59 -2.60 6.09
C ILE A 29 -5.79 -3.75 6.73
N VAL A 30 -5.60 -3.71 8.05
CA VAL A 30 -4.92 -4.78 8.79
C VAL A 30 -5.69 -6.10 8.67
N LEU A 31 -7.01 -6.08 8.86
CA LEU A 31 -7.85 -7.27 8.71
C LEU A 31 -7.76 -7.88 7.31
N VAL A 32 -7.83 -7.06 6.26
CA VAL A 32 -7.68 -7.54 4.89
C VAL A 32 -6.29 -8.14 4.68
N GLY A 33 -5.22 -7.53 5.20
CA GLY A 33 -3.88 -8.10 5.12
C GLY A 33 -3.76 -9.49 5.75
N VAL A 34 -4.40 -9.71 6.90
CA VAL A 34 -4.46 -11.04 7.55
C VAL A 34 -5.27 -12.02 6.70
N VAL A 35 -6.44 -11.62 6.19
CA VAL A 35 -7.28 -12.47 5.35
C VAL A 35 -6.56 -12.87 4.05
N LEU A 36 -5.87 -11.94 3.39
CA LEU A 36 -5.08 -12.22 2.20
C LEU A 36 -3.97 -13.23 2.50
N PHE A 37 -3.28 -13.10 3.63
CA PHE A 37 -2.30 -14.10 4.05
C PHE A 37 -2.93 -15.47 4.28
N ILE A 38 -4.10 -15.53 4.93
CA ILE A 38 -4.85 -16.78 5.13
C ILE A 38 -5.21 -17.44 3.80
N ILE A 39 -5.69 -16.66 2.82
CA ILE A 39 -6.00 -17.16 1.47
C ILE A 39 -4.73 -17.69 0.80
N GLY A 40 -3.64 -16.93 0.85
CA GLY A 40 -2.34 -17.32 0.29
C GLY A 40 -1.85 -18.66 0.82
N LYS A 41 -1.86 -18.86 2.16
CA LYS A 41 -1.44 -20.13 2.76
C LYS A 41 -2.36 -21.31 2.41
N THR A 42 -3.66 -21.08 2.23
CA THR A 42 -4.60 -22.16 1.88
C THR A 42 -4.40 -22.67 0.46
N ARG A 43 -4.01 -21.77 -0.45
CA ARG A 43 -3.76 -22.09 -1.86
C ARG A 43 -2.36 -22.65 -2.09
N PHE A 44 -1.36 -22.20 -1.33
CA PHE A 44 0.00 -22.71 -1.40
C PHE A 44 0.53 -23.08 -0.01
N PRO A 45 0.26 -24.31 0.47
CA PRO A 45 0.65 -24.76 1.81
C PRO A 45 2.16 -24.75 2.07
N GLN A 46 3.00 -24.72 1.03
CA GLN A 46 4.46 -24.66 1.25
C GLN A 46 4.92 -23.38 1.97
N ILE A 47 4.07 -22.33 2.00
CA ILE A 47 4.32 -21.10 2.78
C ILE A 47 4.48 -21.42 4.28
N THR A 48 3.85 -22.48 4.80
CA THR A 48 3.89 -22.86 6.22
C THR A 48 5.02 -23.84 6.57
N VAL A 49 5.86 -24.24 5.61
CA VAL A 49 6.94 -25.21 5.85
C VAL A 49 7.99 -24.59 6.77
N THR A 50 8.23 -25.24 7.91
CA THR A 50 9.20 -24.86 8.94
C THR A 50 10.41 -25.81 8.96
N GLY A 51 11.53 -25.39 9.57
CA GLY A 51 12.72 -26.23 9.75
C GLY A 51 13.80 -25.97 8.71
N GLU A 52 14.61 -26.98 8.41
CA GLU A 52 15.78 -26.86 7.52
C GLU A 52 15.39 -26.54 6.06
N TYR A 53 14.20 -26.97 5.64
CA TYR A 53 13.60 -26.68 4.33
C TYR A 53 12.71 -25.42 4.32
N ALA A 54 12.79 -24.59 5.37
CA ALA A 54 12.03 -23.35 5.43
C ALA A 54 12.41 -22.42 4.28
N ILE A 55 11.43 -22.14 3.43
CA ILE A 55 11.55 -21.17 2.34
C ILE A 55 11.91 -19.80 2.92
N ASN A 56 12.77 -19.07 2.22
CA ASN A 56 13.14 -17.70 2.57
C ASN A 56 11.90 -16.80 2.82
N THR A 57 11.95 -15.97 3.88
CA THR A 57 10.87 -15.04 4.25
C THR A 57 10.44 -14.16 3.08
N THR A 58 11.39 -13.66 2.30
CA THR A 58 11.13 -12.81 1.13
C THR A 58 10.36 -13.59 0.06
N ASN A 59 10.73 -14.84 -0.19
CA ASN A 59 10.02 -15.69 -1.15
C ASN A 59 8.64 -16.10 -0.64
N ARG A 60 8.48 -16.37 0.66
CA ARG A 60 7.16 -16.61 1.26
C ARG A 60 6.24 -15.42 1.07
N LEU A 61 6.75 -14.19 1.22
CA LEU A 61 5.97 -12.98 0.93
C LEU A 61 5.55 -12.92 -0.55
N MET A 62 6.48 -13.16 -1.47
CA MET A 62 6.19 -13.16 -2.92
C MET A 62 5.13 -14.20 -3.29
N LEU A 63 5.25 -15.43 -2.78
CA LEU A 63 4.27 -16.49 -2.96
C LEU A 63 2.92 -16.09 -2.33
N ALA A 64 2.93 -15.53 -1.12
CA ALA A 64 1.71 -15.08 -0.47
C ALA A 64 1.03 -13.96 -1.27
N MET A 65 1.76 -12.99 -1.82
CA MET A 65 1.23 -11.95 -2.70
C MET A 65 0.58 -12.54 -3.96
N HIS A 66 1.26 -13.49 -4.60
CA HIS A 66 0.78 -14.13 -5.83
C HIS A 66 -0.50 -14.95 -5.57
N TYR A 67 -0.45 -15.90 -4.64
CA TYR A 67 -1.58 -16.81 -4.39
C TYR A 67 -2.77 -16.15 -3.68
N SER A 68 -2.56 -15.03 -2.97
CA SER A 68 -3.66 -14.25 -2.40
C SER A 68 -4.37 -13.36 -3.41
N GLU A 69 -3.92 -13.31 -4.67
CA GLU A 69 -4.42 -12.39 -5.70
C GLU A 69 -4.36 -10.93 -5.25
N LEU A 70 -3.34 -10.59 -4.45
CA LEU A 70 -3.19 -9.25 -3.88
C LEU A 70 -3.23 -8.19 -4.98
N ALA A 71 -2.57 -8.47 -6.11
CA ALA A 71 -2.54 -7.63 -7.31
C ALA A 71 -3.93 -7.14 -7.72
N PHE A 72 -4.95 -8.01 -7.69
CA PHE A 72 -6.33 -7.67 -8.07
C PHE A 72 -6.99 -6.65 -7.12
N ILE A 73 -6.70 -6.73 -5.82
CA ILE A 73 -7.36 -5.94 -4.78
C ILE A 73 -6.53 -4.68 -4.42
N VAL A 74 -5.24 -4.63 -4.77
CA VAL A 74 -4.35 -3.49 -4.47
C VAL A 74 -4.94 -2.13 -4.84
N PRO A 75 -5.44 -1.90 -6.08
CA PRO A 75 -5.93 -0.58 -6.47
C PRO A 75 -7.09 -0.10 -5.58
N LEU A 76 -7.92 -1.03 -5.11
CA LEU A 76 -9.03 -0.73 -4.22
C LEU A 76 -8.55 -0.46 -2.79
N LEU A 77 -7.64 -1.29 -2.27
CA LEU A 77 -7.14 -1.19 -0.89
C LEU A 77 -6.48 0.17 -0.62
N VAL A 78 -5.66 0.62 -1.57
CA VAL A 78 -4.92 1.89 -1.49
C VAL A 78 -5.84 3.10 -1.27
N LEU A 79 -7.08 3.03 -1.75
CA LEU A 79 -8.01 4.16 -1.75
C LEU A 79 -8.83 4.25 -0.46
N ILE A 80 -9.03 3.14 0.25
CA ILE A 80 -9.82 3.06 1.48
C ILE A 80 -9.42 4.07 2.57
N PRO A 81 -8.13 4.28 2.91
CA PRO A 81 -7.79 5.04 4.09
C PRO A 81 -8.10 6.54 3.97
N TYR A 82 -7.84 7.18 2.82
CA TYR A 82 -7.98 8.64 2.70
C TYR A 82 -8.33 9.20 1.31
N ALA A 83 -8.58 8.39 0.27
CA ALA A 83 -8.77 8.91 -1.09
C ALA A 83 -10.10 9.67 -1.30
N ASP A 84 -11.13 9.38 -0.51
CA ASP A 84 -12.43 10.08 -0.56
C ASP A 84 -12.40 11.45 0.12
N SER A 85 -11.35 11.74 0.88
CA SER A 85 -11.32 12.90 1.77
C SER A 85 -11.44 14.23 1.01
N LEU A 86 -10.74 14.38 -0.12
CA LEU A 86 -10.83 15.60 -0.94
C LEU A 86 -12.24 15.80 -1.52
N LEU A 87 -12.87 14.73 -2.03
CA LEU A 87 -14.23 14.82 -2.55
C LEU A 87 -15.23 15.15 -1.43
N SER A 88 -15.04 14.60 -0.23
CA SER A 88 -15.90 14.89 0.92
C SER A 88 -15.82 16.36 1.35
N ASP A 89 -14.63 16.97 1.30
CA ASP A 89 -14.43 18.38 1.63
C ASP A 89 -15.09 19.30 0.57
N ILE A 90 -15.11 18.88 -0.71
CA ILE A 90 -15.80 19.57 -1.80
C ILE A 90 -17.32 19.47 -1.64
N GLN A 91 -17.84 18.26 -1.42
CA GLN A 91 -19.29 18.01 -1.33
C GLN A 91 -19.91 18.68 -0.10
N SER A 92 -19.18 18.72 1.03
CA SER A 92 -19.62 19.40 2.25
C SER A 92 -19.45 20.92 2.23
N ARG A 93 -18.83 21.48 1.17
CA ARG A 93 -18.38 22.89 1.10
C ARG A 93 -17.42 23.31 2.22
N ALA A 94 -16.89 22.36 2.99
CA ALA A 94 -15.87 22.63 4.00
C ALA A 94 -14.57 23.16 3.35
N ILE A 95 -14.34 22.84 2.09
CA ILE A 95 -13.19 23.30 1.32
C ILE A 95 -13.07 24.83 1.28
N ASP A 96 -14.18 25.57 1.24
CA ASP A 96 -14.14 27.04 1.13
C ASP A 96 -13.56 27.68 2.39
N PHE A 97 -13.96 27.19 3.56
CA PHE A 97 -13.42 27.64 4.85
C PHE A 97 -11.96 27.24 5.04
N LEU A 98 -11.59 26.04 4.60
CA LEU A 98 -10.22 25.55 4.67
C LEU A 98 -9.30 26.39 3.78
N VAL A 99 -9.70 26.60 2.52
CA VAL A 99 -8.96 27.41 1.55
C VAL A 99 -8.88 28.87 1.97
N PHE A 100 -9.92 29.45 2.55
CA PHE A 100 -9.89 30.82 3.05
C PHE A 100 -8.86 31.00 4.18
N ARG A 101 -8.73 30.01 5.08
CA ARG A 101 -7.80 30.07 6.21
C ARG A 101 -6.33 29.85 5.80
N SER A 102 -6.07 28.94 4.86
CA SER A 102 -4.71 28.52 4.54
C SER A 102 -4.16 29.00 3.19
N GLY A 103 -5.03 29.44 2.30
CA GLY A 103 -4.70 29.60 0.88
C GLY A 103 -4.91 28.31 0.08
N ARG A 104 -5.29 28.47 -1.19
CA ARG A 104 -5.69 27.37 -2.09
C ARG A 104 -4.54 26.42 -2.42
N LYS A 105 -3.35 26.97 -2.71
CA LYS A 105 -2.18 26.18 -3.14
C LYS A 105 -1.66 25.32 -1.99
N ASP A 106 -1.58 25.89 -0.79
CA ASP A 106 -1.02 25.22 0.37
C ASP A 106 -1.93 24.13 0.92
N TYR A 107 -3.25 24.37 0.92
CA TYR A 107 -4.23 23.34 1.26
C TYR A 107 -4.16 22.16 0.29
N LEU A 108 -4.21 22.40 -1.03
CA LEU A 108 -4.19 21.34 -2.02
C LEU A 108 -2.89 20.53 -1.97
N ARG A 109 -1.73 21.18 -1.82
CA ARG A 109 -0.44 20.48 -1.65
C ARG A 109 -0.44 19.59 -0.42
N SER A 110 -0.86 20.13 0.72
CA SER A 110 -0.91 19.38 1.97
C SER A 110 -1.87 18.19 1.88
N LYS A 111 -3.02 18.40 1.24
CA LYS A 111 -4.04 17.36 1.04
C LYS A 111 -3.55 16.23 0.14
N LEU A 112 -2.98 16.58 -1.02
CA LEU A 112 -2.44 15.59 -1.96
C LEU A 112 -1.28 14.81 -1.35
N LEU A 113 -0.40 15.47 -0.58
CA LEU A 113 0.67 14.78 0.16
C LEU A 113 0.12 13.81 1.19
N ALA A 114 -0.91 14.19 1.95
CA ALA A 114 -1.55 13.29 2.92
C ALA A 114 -2.20 12.07 2.23
N ILE A 115 -2.88 12.28 1.10
CA ILE A 115 -3.49 11.22 0.29
C ILE A 115 -2.43 10.27 -0.29
N ALA A 116 -1.35 10.82 -0.85
CA ALA A 116 -0.23 10.07 -1.38
C ALA A 116 0.43 9.20 -0.30
N LEU A 117 0.84 9.82 0.82
CA LEU A 117 1.49 9.12 1.93
C LEU A 117 0.58 8.06 2.55
N SER A 118 -0.71 8.36 2.72
CA SER A 118 -1.66 7.39 3.25
C SER A 118 -1.81 6.17 2.33
N GLY A 119 -1.84 6.37 1.01
CA GLY A 119 -1.93 5.28 0.03
C GLY A 119 -0.67 4.43 -0.04
N GLY A 120 0.50 5.06 -0.03
CA GLY A 120 1.78 4.36 0.01
C GLY A 120 1.96 3.54 1.29
N VAL A 121 1.70 4.15 2.45
CA VAL A 121 1.80 3.46 3.75
C VAL A 121 0.76 2.34 3.85
N CYS A 122 -0.42 2.49 3.24
CA CYS A 122 -1.45 1.43 3.22
C CYS A 122 -0.88 0.10 2.73
N LEU A 123 -0.20 0.10 1.58
CA LEU A 123 0.37 -1.13 1.04
C LEU A 123 1.54 -1.64 1.85
N VAL A 124 2.42 -0.76 2.31
CA VAL A 124 3.52 -1.17 3.21
C VAL A 124 2.96 -1.85 4.45
N VAL A 125 1.89 -1.34 5.05
CA VAL A 125 1.22 -1.95 6.21
C VAL A 125 0.64 -3.31 5.86
N VAL A 126 -0.07 -3.46 4.73
CA VAL A 126 -0.60 -4.78 4.29
C VAL A 126 0.53 -5.79 4.14
N LEU A 127 1.60 -5.42 3.45
CA LEU A 127 2.74 -6.30 3.25
C LEU A 127 3.46 -6.63 4.55
N LEU A 128 3.61 -5.66 5.44
CA LEU A 128 4.20 -5.84 6.76
C LEU A 128 3.37 -6.82 7.60
N VAL A 129 2.04 -6.71 7.58
CA VAL A 129 1.12 -7.66 8.23
C VAL A 129 1.30 -9.07 7.66
N MET A 130 1.46 -9.22 6.34
CA MET A 130 1.72 -10.53 5.72
C MET A 130 3.08 -11.11 6.13
N VAL A 131 4.13 -10.27 6.24
CA VAL A 131 5.45 -10.68 6.73
C VAL A 131 5.39 -11.09 8.21
N LEU A 132 4.71 -10.33 9.06
CA LEU A 132 4.54 -10.67 10.47
C LEU A 132 3.74 -11.97 10.63
N SER A 133 2.69 -12.15 9.84
CA SER A 133 1.89 -13.37 9.84
C SER A 133 2.69 -14.59 9.37
N SER A 134 3.62 -14.41 8.42
CA SER A 134 4.51 -15.48 7.96
C SER A 134 5.66 -15.75 8.93
N SER A 135 6.06 -14.78 9.75
CA SER A 135 7.12 -14.91 10.76
C SER A 135 6.78 -15.94 11.85
N VAL A 136 5.49 -16.27 12.03
CA VAL A 136 5.03 -17.39 12.88
C VAL A 136 5.65 -18.73 12.46
N TYR A 137 5.97 -18.89 11.17
CA TYR A 137 6.63 -20.08 10.62
C TYR A 137 8.16 -19.93 10.51
N GLY A 138 8.73 -19.02 11.31
CA GLY A 138 10.16 -18.72 11.36
C GLY A 138 10.60 -17.67 10.35
N ILE A 139 11.68 -16.96 10.69
CA ILE A 139 12.30 -15.93 9.85
C ILE A 139 13.61 -16.51 9.31
N ASN A 140 13.72 -16.62 7.98
CA ASN A 140 14.93 -17.13 7.33
C ASN A 140 15.29 -16.25 6.12
N PHE A 141 16.51 -15.71 6.12
CA PHE A 141 17.05 -14.91 5.02
C PHE A 141 18.25 -15.58 4.33
N LYS A 142 18.39 -16.89 4.46
CA LYS A 142 19.44 -17.65 3.78
C LYS A 142 19.16 -17.69 2.27
N SER A 143 20.21 -17.48 1.47
CA SER A 143 20.15 -17.64 0.02
C SER A 143 20.12 -19.13 -0.36
N GLY A 144 19.47 -19.45 -1.48
CA GLY A 144 19.46 -20.81 -2.06
C GLY A 144 18.33 -21.75 -1.63
N ILE A 145 17.51 -21.40 -0.64
CA ILE A 145 16.30 -22.17 -0.27
C ILE A 145 15.06 -21.36 -0.67
N TYR A 146 14.52 -21.68 -1.86
CA TYR A 146 13.33 -21.07 -2.41
C TYR A 146 12.44 -22.14 -3.06
N ALA A 147 11.13 -21.89 -3.08
CA ALA A 147 10.18 -22.63 -3.89
C ALA A 147 9.63 -21.66 -4.95
N THR A 148 9.59 -22.10 -6.19
CA THR A 148 8.89 -21.40 -7.26
C THR A 148 7.48 -21.96 -7.35
N GLY A 149 6.48 -21.08 -7.51
CA GLY A 149 5.09 -21.47 -7.69
C GLY A 149 4.81 -22.07 -9.09
N MET A 150 5.85 -22.20 -9.91
CA MET A 150 5.80 -22.56 -11.32
C MET A 150 6.69 -23.78 -11.58
N VAL A 151 6.20 -24.70 -12.41
CA VAL A 151 6.91 -25.93 -12.76
C VAL A 151 8.14 -25.56 -13.61
N ASN A 152 9.31 -26.07 -13.22
CA ASN A 152 10.62 -25.88 -13.90
C ASN A 152 11.27 -24.50 -13.73
N GLU A 153 10.77 -23.61 -12.87
CA GLU A 153 11.45 -22.35 -12.62
C GLU A 153 12.51 -22.50 -11.53
N THR A 154 13.75 -22.11 -11.88
CA THR A 154 14.91 -22.13 -11.00
C THR A 154 15.19 -20.79 -10.34
N GLU A 155 14.37 -19.76 -10.59
CA GLU A 155 14.54 -18.46 -9.95
C GLU A 155 13.24 -17.66 -9.89
N PRO A 156 13.03 -16.82 -8.86
CA PRO A 156 11.88 -15.92 -8.84
C PRO A 156 11.94 -14.90 -9.97
N PHE A 157 10.87 -14.82 -10.75
CA PHE A 157 10.72 -13.92 -11.87
C PHE A 157 10.49 -12.47 -11.43
N GLY A 158 11.24 -11.51 -11.98
CA GLY A 158 11.01 -10.08 -11.78
C GLY A 158 12.25 -9.19 -11.89
N PRO A 159 12.07 -7.86 -11.87
CA PRO A 159 13.19 -6.92 -11.81
C PRO A 159 14.01 -7.18 -10.55
N PHE A 160 15.34 -7.11 -10.70
CA PHE A 160 16.30 -7.38 -9.63
C PHE A 160 16.23 -8.80 -9.03
N SER A 161 15.76 -9.81 -9.77
CA SER A 161 15.77 -11.22 -9.33
C SER A 161 17.15 -11.69 -8.84
N ALA A 162 18.24 -11.22 -9.44
CA ALA A 162 19.60 -11.50 -9.00
C ALA A 162 19.90 -11.02 -7.55
N LEU A 163 19.25 -9.94 -7.10
CA LEU A 163 19.38 -9.46 -5.72
C LEU A 163 18.68 -10.39 -4.72
N PHE A 164 17.62 -11.08 -5.12
CA PHE A 164 16.98 -12.09 -4.27
C PHE A 164 17.93 -13.26 -3.98
N MET A 165 18.68 -13.73 -4.98
CA MET A 165 19.63 -14.85 -4.83
C MET A 165 20.85 -14.50 -3.98
N THR A 166 21.30 -13.24 -4.02
CA THR A 166 22.49 -12.80 -3.28
C THR A 166 22.15 -12.29 -1.88
N LYS A 167 21.17 -11.39 -1.76
CA LYS A 167 20.81 -10.68 -0.52
C LYS A 167 19.27 -10.53 -0.41
N PRO A 168 18.56 -11.59 -0.01
CA PRO A 168 17.09 -11.62 0.01
C PRO A 168 16.45 -10.59 0.95
N ALA A 169 17.15 -10.18 2.03
CA ALA A 169 16.68 -9.11 2.91
C ALA A 169 16.65 -7.72 2.22
N LEU A 170 17.62 -7.43 1.34
CA LEU A 170 17.61 -6.19 0.56
C LEU A 170 16.51 -6.20 -0.49
N TYR A 171 16.23 -7.37 -1.08
CA TYR A 171 15.13 -7.52 -2.03
C TYR A 171 13.76 -7.25 -1.35
N LEU A 172 13.59 -7.64 -0.09
CA LEU A 172 12.39 -7.35 0.68
C LEU A 172 12.18 -5.83 0.89
N VAL A 173 13.26 -5.08 1.16
CA VAL A 173 13.19 -3.61 1.24
C VAL A 173 12.80 -3.01 -0.10
N TYR A 174 13.35 -3.52 -1.20
CA TYR A 174 12.96 -3.10 -2.55
C TYR A 174 11.46 -3.32 -2.81
N LEU A 175 10.89 -4.46 -2.41
CA LEU A 175 9.45 -4.73 -2.51
C LEU A 175 8.60 -3.74 -1.71
N PHE A 176 9.03 -3.33 -0.52
CA PHE A 176 8.31 -2.29 0.24
C PHE A 176 8.35 -0.93 -0.46
N VAL A 177 9.51 -0.54 -1.00
CA VAL A 177 9.65 0.73 -1.72
C VAL A 177 8.82 0.75 -2.99
N SER A 178 8.83 -0.34 -3.77
CA SER A 178 8.02 -0.44 -4.98
C SER A 178 6.51 -0.40 -4.66
N ALA A 179 6.08 -1.14 -3.63
CA ALA A 179 4.70 -1.10 -3.15
C ALA A 179 4.29 0.30 -2.64
N PHE A 180 5.18 1.00 -1.94
CA PHE A 180 4.93 2.36 -1.47
C PHE A 180 4.71 3.34 -2.62
N LEU A 181 5.56 3.28 -3.67
CA LEU A 181 5.42 4.12 -4.86
C LEU A 181 4.13 3.79 -5.63
N PHE A 182 3.80 2.50 -5.75
CA PHE A 182 2.55 2.06 -6.36
C PHE A 182 1.31 2.56 -5.59
N GLY A 183 1.36 2.53 -4.27
CA GLY A 183 0.28 3.05 -3.42
C GLY A 183 0.10 4.56 -3.57
N ILE A 184 1.19 5.32 -3.72
CA ILE A 184 1.11 6.76 -3.97
C ILE A 184 0.38 7.05 -5.29
N THR A 185 0.79 6.40 -6.38
CA THR A 185 0.26 6.70 -7.72
C THR A 185 -1.23 6.36 -7.82
N TYR A 186 -1.63 5.18 -7.34
CA TYR A 186 -3.02 4.75 -7.38
C TYR A 186 -3.92 5.56 -6.46
N SER A 187 -3.44 5.98 -5.27
CA SER A 187 -4.20 6.84 -4.36
C SER A 187 -4.53 8.19 -4.98
N LEU A 188 -3.53 8.83 -5.60
CA LEU A 188 -3.70 10.10 -6.29
C LEU A 188 -4.62 9.94 -7.50
N PHE A 189 -4.44 8.87 -8.27
CA PHE A 189 -5.24 8.60 -9.46
C PHE A 189 -6.72 8.36 -9.13
N GLY A 190 -7.04 7.51 -8.15
CA GLY A 190 -8.42 7.27 -7.73
C GLY A 190 -9.08 8.50 -7.09
N THR A 191 -8.29 9.34 -6.38
CA THR A 191 -8.77 10.65 -5.90
C THR A 191 -9.10 11.58 -7.07
N ALA A 192 -8.24 11.66 -8.09
CA ALA A 192 -8.48 12.49 -9.27
C ALA A 192 -9.77 12.07 -9.99
N MET A 193 -9.97 10.77 -10.20
CA MET A 193 -11.20 10.22 -10.78
C MET A 193 -12.43 10.50 -9.92
N SER A 194 -12.32 10.38 -8.59
CA SER A 194 -13.41 10.73 -7.66
C SER A 194 -13.86 12.19 -7.82
N VAL A 195 -12.90 13.11 -7.99
CA VAL A 195 -13.18 14.55 -8.14
C VAL A 195 -13.78 14.88 -9.50
N ILE A 196 -13.25 14.30 -10.59
CA ILE A 196 -13.74 14.53 -11.96
C ILE A 196 -15.23 14.13 -12.09
N PHE A 197 -15.57 12.93 -11.63
CA PHE A 197 -16.94 12.42 -11.73
C PHE A 197 -17.83 12.84 -10.55
N LYS A 198 -17.28 13.58 -9.58
CA LYS A 198 -17.96 14.01 -8.34
C LYS A 198 -18.62 12.85 -7.58
N ASN A 199 -18.07 11.64 -7.71
CA ASN A 199 -18.60 10.42 -7.14
C ASN A 199 -17.48 9.52 -6.61
N LYS A 200 -17.50 9.25 -5.30
CA LYS A 200 -16.52 8.40 -4.61
C LYS A 200 -16.48 6.98 -5.15
N PHE A 201 -17.63 6.41 -5.54
CA PHE A 201 -17.70 5.02 -5.99
C PHE A 201 -17.02 4.82 -7.35
N ILE A 202 -17.14 5.81 -8.24
CA ILE A 202 -16.47 5.78 -9.55
C ILE A 202 -14.96 5.85 -9.36
N GLY A 203 -14.47 6.74 -8.49
CA GLY A 203 -13.04 6.83 -8.22
C GLY A 203 -12.43 5.61 -7.55
N PHE A 204 -13.21 4.80 -6.82
CA PHE A 204 -12.77 3.48 -6.32
C PHE A 204 -12.74 2.42 -7.42
N SER A 205 -13.67 2.47 -8.38
CA SER A 205 -13.84 1.41 -9.38
C SER A 205 -12.87 1.55 -10.56
N VAL A 206 -12.64 2.77 -11.05
CA VAL A 206 -11.82 3.02 -12.24
C VAL A 206 -10.37 2.50 -12.12
N PRO A 207 -9.65 2.72 -11.01
CA PRO A 207 -8.27 2.24 -10.87
C PRO A 207 -8.19 0.70 -10.83
N LEU A 208 -9.25 0.03 -10.38
CA LEU A 208 -9.33 -1.43 -10.35
C LEU A 208 -9.45 -2.00 -11.77
N PHE A 209 -10.27 -1.40 -12.64
CA PHE A 209 -10.38 -1.85 -14.04
C PHE A 209 -9.11 -1.58 -14.84
N LEU A 210 -8.45 -0.44 -14.64
CA LEU A 210 -7.22 -0.12 -15.37
C LEU A 210 -6.06 -1.05 -15.04
N PHE A 211 -6.01 -1.59 -13.81
CA PHE A 211 -4.98 -2.54 -13.45
C PHE A 211 -5.19 -3.92 -14.11
N GLN A 212 -6.42 -4.21 -14.57
CA GLN A 212 -6.79 -5.52 -15.13
C GLN A 212 -6.65 -5.59 -16.66
N ILE A 213 -6.45 -4.45 -17.32
CA ILE A 213 -6.26 -4.34 -18.78
C ILE A 213 -4.75 -4.40 -19.07
#